data_AF-A0A2N0X126-F1
#
_entry.id   AF-A0A2N0X126-F1
#
_cell.length_a   1.000
_cell.length_b   1.000
_cell.length_c   1.000
_cell.angle_alpha   90.00
_cell.angle_beta   90.00
_cell.angle_gamma   90.00
#
_symmetry.space_group_name_H-M   'P 1'
#
loop_
_entity.id
_entity.type
_entity.pdbx_description
1 polymer ?
#
loop_
_entity_poly.entity_id
_entity_poly.type
_entity_poly.pdbx_seq_one_letter_code
_entity_poly.pdbx_strand_id
1 'polypeptide(L)'
;MAVSVNEVEVLKEHFLKVVERSEHLSTNVNEIIYPLLGFIILTMDEQSDIQVRSGDTETGNMLWFTTNGKRYAFRYEADEQSIVIRKGNFTGQLIAKVNNSTSTHDLKIIFNQL
;
A
#
# COMPACT_ATOMS: atom_id res chain seq x y z
N MET A 1 -14.12 8.25 19.50
CA MET A 1 -13.04 7.87 20.43
C MET A 1 -11.81 8.69 20.05
N ALA A 2 -11.08 9.23 21.04
CA ALA A 2 -9.83 9.94 20.75
C ALA A 2 -8.74 8.90 20.49
N VAL A 3 -8.23 8.85 19.25
CA VAL A 3 -7.03 8.06 18.92
C VAL A 3 -5.87 8.71 19.66
N SER A 4 -5.07 7.93 20.39
CA SER A 4 -3.93 8.48 21.11
C SER A 4 -2.90 8.99 20.09
N VAL A 5 -2.30 10.17 20.35
CA VAL A 5 -1.31 10.80 19.47
C VAL A 5 -0.16 9.85 19.11
N ASN A 6 0.13 8.87 19.96
CA ASN A 6 1.17 7.86 19.75
C ASN A 6 0.89 6.92 18.57
N GLU A 7 -0.35 6.56 18.30
CA GLU A 7 -0.69 5.62 17.21
C GLU A 7 -0.59 6.29 15.84
N VAL A 8 -0.99 7.56 15.75
CA VAL A 8 -0.88 8.36 14.53
C VAL A 8 0.59 8.63 14.19
N GLU A 9 1.45 8.89 15.18
CA GLU A 9 2.87 9.12 14.93
C GLU A 9 3.56 7.83 14.45
N VAL A 10 3.24 6.67 15.02
CA VAL A 10 3.75 5.38 14.55
C VAL A 10 3.35 5.12 13.09
N LEU A 11 2.07 5.34 12.75
CA LEU A 11 1.59 5.20 11.37
C LEU A 11 2.34 6.14 10.41
N LYS A 12 2.53 7.40 10.81
CA LYS A 12 3.28 8.39 10.04
C LYS A 12 4.73 7.95 9.81
N GLU A 13 5.42 7.44 10.82
CA GLU A 13 6.78 6.90 10.66
C GLU A 13 6.85 5.76 9.64
N HIS A 14 5.87 4.85 9.65
CA HIS A 14 5.79 3.78 8.66
C HIS A 14 5.54 4.31 7.25
N PHE A 15 4.63 5.28 7.11
CA PHE A 15 4.30 5.86 5.81
C PHE A 15 5.44 6.68 5.22
N LEU A 16 6.17 7.44 6.05
CA LEU A 16 7.37 8.16 5.62
C LEU A 16 8.43 7.21 5.04
N LYS A 17 8.66 6.05 5.66
CA LYS A 17 9.60 5.05 5.12
C LYS A 17 9.17 4.48 3.76
N VAL A 18 7.86 4.38 3.51
CA VAL A 18 7.32 3.94 2.21
C VAL A 18 7.52 5.03 1.16
N VAL A 19 7.21 6.28 1.51
CA VAL A 19 7.41 7.45 0.64
C VAL A 19 8.89 7.62 0.29
N GLU A 20 9.79 7.66 1.27
CA GLU A 20 11.24 7.79 1.05
C GLU A 20 11.76 6.72 0.08
N ARG A 21 11.32 5.47 0.25
CA ARG A 21 11.71 4.38 -0.65
C ARG A 21 11.18 4.55 -2.06
N SER A 22 9.96 5.06 -2.22
CA SER A 22 9.41 5.36 -3.54
C SER A 22 10.21 6.44 -4.27
N GLU A 23 10.66 7.47 -3.55
CA GLU A 23 11.50 8.55 -4.10
C GLU A 23 12.90 8.06 -4.47
N HIS A 24 13.47 7.14 -3.70
CA HIS A 24 14.85 6.68 -3.90
C HIS A 24 15.00 5.50 -4.89
N LEU A 25 14.03 4.59 -4.95
CA LEU A 25 14.15 3.33 -5.69
C LEU A 25 13.16 3.20 -6.86
N SER A 26 12.13 4.05 -6.93
CA SER A 26 10.94 3.77 -7.73
C SER A 26 10.28 5.06 -8.26
N THR A 27 10.99 5.79 -9.13
CA THR A 27 10.53 7.09 -9.68
C THR A 27 9.18 7.03 -10.41
N ASN A 28 8.68 5.86 -10.78
CA ASN A 28 7.38 5.69 -11.43
C ASN A 28 6.22 5.47 -10.45
N VAL A 29 6.46 5.48 -9.14
CA VAL A 29 5.39 5.30 -8.13
C VAL A 29 5.42 6.36 -7.01
N ASN A 30 6.34 7.32 -7.08
CA ASN A 30 6.53 8.33 -6.03
C ASN A 30 5.39 9.37 -5.96
N GLU A 31 4.58 9.53 -7.01
CA GLU A 31 3.42 10.42 -6.98
C GLU A 31 2.16 9.65 -6.55
N ILE A 32 1.96 8.44 -7.09
CA ILE A 32 0.78 7.63 -6.81
C ILE A 32 0.73 7.13 -5.36
N ILE A 33 1.87 7.09 -4.66
CA ILE A 33 1.94 6.57 -3.30
C ILE A 33 1.08 7.38 -2.31
N TYR A 34 1.01 8.70 -2.47
CA TYR A 34 0.25 9.58 -1.58
C TYR A 34 -1.27 9.29 -1.61
N PRO A 35 -1.96 9.32 -2.77
CA PRO A 35 -3.37 8.94 -2.82
C PRO A 35 -3.57 7.48 -2.42
N LEU A 36 -2.64 6.58 -2.74
CA LEU A 36 -2.72 5.17 -2.35
C LEU A 36 -2.79 4.98 -0.83
N LEU A 37 -1.89 5.63 -0.09
CA LEU A 37 -1.89 5.62 1.37
C LEU A 37 -3.17 6.22 1.95
N GLY A 38 -3.68 7.29 1.34
CA GLY A 38 -4.97 7.89 1.71
C GLY A 38 -6.14 6.90 1.55
N PHE A 39 -6.22 6.20 0.41
CA PHE A 39 -7.25 5.18 0.18
C PHE A 39 -7.14 4.01 1.15
N ILE A 40 -5.93 3.54 1.46
CA ILE A 40 -5.72 2.47 2.46
C ILE A 40 -6.31 2.89 3.81
N ILE A 41 -5.96 4.06 4.32
CA ILE A 41 -6.46 4.55 5.61
C ILE A 41 -7.97 4.73 5.63
N LEU A 42 -8.55 5.25 4.54
CA LEU A 42 -9.98 5.52 4.47
C LEU A 42 -10.85 4.27 4.27
N THR A 43 -10.26 3.14 3.87
CA THR A 43 -11.01 1.91 3.52
C THR A 43 -10.65 0.71 4.37
N MET A 44 -9.57 0.76 5.15
CA MET A 44 -9.15 -0.34 6.01
C MET A 44 -10.16 -0.59 7.15
N ASP A 45 -10.34 -1.86 7.50
CA ASP A 45 -11.12 -2.28 8.66
C ASP A 45 -10.41 -1.90 9.97
N GLU A 46 -11.14 -1.73 11.07
CA GLU A 46 -10.61 -1.25 12.38
C GLU A 46 -9.46 -2.10 12.97
N GLN A 47 -9.29 -3.35 12.50
CA GLN A 47 -8.24 -4.28 12.94
C GLN A 47 -7.22 -4.63 11.83
N SER A 48 -7.16 -3.80 10.79
CA SER A 48 -6.23 -4.03 9.71
C SER A 48 -4.79 -3.74 10.14
N ASP A 49 -3.92 -4.74 10.00
CA ASP A 49 -2.51 -4.66 10.37
C ASP A 49 -1.66 -4.21 9.17
N ILE A 50 -1.19 -2.96 9.22
CA ILE A 50 -0.22 -2.41 8.26
C ILE A 50 1.17 -2.95 8.63
N GLN A 51 1.47 -4.15 8.16
CA GLN A 51 2.81 -4.71 8.30
C GLN A 51 3.66 -4.25 7.13
N VAL A 52 4.78 -3.58 7.40
CA VAL A 52 5.85 -3.34 6.43
C VAL A 52 7.00 -4.31 6.75
N ARG A 53 7.09 -5.43 6.03
CA ARG A 53 8.19 -6.38 6.22
C ARG A 53 9.39 -5.97 5.37
N SER A 54 10.48 -5.54 5.99
CA SER A 54 11.80 -5.48 5.35
C SER A 54 12.52 -6.79 5.64
N GLY A 55 12.58 -7.71 4.68
CA GLY A 55 13.38 -8.94 4.80
C GLY A 55 14.68 -8.81 4.01
N ASP A 56 15.77 -9.38 4.52
CA ASP A 56 17.08 -9.60 3.82
C ASP A 56 16.99 -10.57 2.62
N THR A 57 15.77 -10.91 2.21
CA THR A 57 15.48 -11.82 1.09
C THR A 57 14.72 -11.03 0.03
N GLU A 58 14.87 -11.45 -1.23
CA GLU A 58 14.32 -10.86 -2.48
C GLU A 58 12.83 -10.45 -2.45
N THR A 59 12.10 -10.80 -1.41
CA THR A 59 10.67 -10.53 -1.19
C THR A 59 10.30 -9.05 -1.10
N GLY A 60 11.24 -8.14 -0.84
CA GLY A 60 11.01 -6.69 -0.82
C GLY A 60 10.05 -6.23 0.28
N ASN A 61 9.83 -4.92 0.38
CA ASN A 61 8.81 -4.40 1.30
C ASN A 61 7.42 -4.73 0.79
N MET A 62 6.58 -5.19 1.70
CA MET A 62 5.19 -5.45 1.43
C MET A 62 4.34 -4.78 2.49
N LEU A 63 3.32 -4.05 2.06
CA LEU A 63 2.28 -3.49 2.90
C LEU A 63 1.07 -4.42 2.85
N TRP A 64 0.50 -4.71 4.01
CA TRP A 64 -0.74 -5.47 4.12
C TRP A 64 -1.85 -4.57 4.65
N PHE A 65 -3.08 -4.81 4.19
CA PHE A 65 -4.24 -4.29 4.89
C PHE A 65 -5.45 -5.21 4.67
N THR A 66 -6.48 -5.01 5.47
CA THR A 66 -7.76 -5.70 5.37
C THR A 66 -8.85 -4.67 5.12
N THR A 67 -9.69 -4.91 4.12
CA THR A 67 -10.93 -4.15 3.88
C THR A 67 -12.03 -5.13 3.53
N ASN A 68 -13.25 -4.88 4.02
CA ASN A 68 -14.40 -5.76 3.78
C ASN A 68 -14.12 -7.22 4.18
N GLY A 69 -13.35 -7.44 5.26
CA GLY A 69 -12.97 -8.77 5.75
C GLY A 69 -11.99 -9.53 4.85
N LYS A 70 -11.43 -8.91 3.81
CA LYS A 70 -10.46 -9.53 2.89
C LYS A 70 -9.10 -8.85 3.03
N ARG A 71 -8.06 -9.68 3.08
CA ARG A 71 -6.67 -9.23 3.15
C ARG A 71 -6.10 -8.95 1.76
N TYR A 72 -5.34 -7.87 1.63
CA TYR A 72 -4.66 -7.45 0.40
C TYR A 72 -3.18 -7.18 0.66
N ALA A 73 -2.34 -7.50 -0.33
CA ALA A 73 -0.90 -7.34 -0.32
C ALA A 73 -0.48 -6.30 -1.37
N PHE A 74 0.34 -5.34 -0.97
CA PHE A 74 0.85 -4.26 -1.80
C PHE A 74 2.37 -4.35 -1.85
N ARG A 75 2.93 -4.49 -3.05
CA ARG A 75 4.37 -4.68 -3.25
C ARG A 75 4.82 -3.89 -4.47
N TYR A 76 6.01 -3.29 -4.39
CA TYR A 76 6.66 -2.74 -5.57
C TYR A 76 7.30 -3.87 -6.40
N GLU A 77 6.94 -3.96 -7.68
CA GLU A 77 7.60 -4.83 -8.66
C GLU A 77 8.53 -3.99 -9.54
N ALA A 78 9.83 -4.28 -9.50
CA ALA A 78 10.84 -3.49 -10.20
C ALA A 78 10.76 -3.63 -11.72
N ASP A 79 10.46 -4.83 -12.23
CA ASP A 79 10.38 -5.13 -13.67
C ASP A 79 9.30 -4.29 -14.38
N GLU A 80 8.21 -4.00 -13.67
CA GLU A 80 7.06 -3.28 -14.19
C GLU A 80 6.97 -1.84 -13.66
N GLN A 81 7.91 -1.46 -12.79
CA GLN A 81 7.97 -0.18 -12.09
C GLN A 81 6.60 0.25 -11.54
N SER A 82 5.91 -0.68 -10.89
CA SER A 82 4.52 -0.52 -10.45
C SER A 82 4.30 -1.13 -9.08
N ILE A 83 3.35 -0.58 -8.33
CA ILE A 83 2.83 -1.21 -7.12
C ILE A 83 1.76 -2.22 -7.54
N VAL A 84 1.95 -3.46 -7.13
CA VAL A 84 1.05 -4.57 -7.42
C VAL A 84 0.17 -4.85 -6.20
N ILE A 85 -1.13 -4.96 -6.47
CA ILE A 85 -2.16 -5.24 -5.49
C ILE A 85 -2.66 -6.67 -5.69
N ARG A 86 -2.52 -7.52 -4.67
CA ARG A 86 -2.96 -8.92 -4.70
C ARG A 86 -3.89 -9.26 -3.55
N LYS A 87 -4.85 -10.14 -3.81
CA LYS A 87 -5.79 -10.65 -2.81
C LYS A 87 -5.22 -11.84 -2.05
N GLY A 88 -5.39 -11.82 -0.73
CA GLY A 88 -5.03 -12.90 0.19
C GLY A 88 -3.55 -12.88 0.56
N ASN A 89 -2.67 -13.24 -0.39
CA ASN A 89 -1.22 -13.27 -0.18
C ASN A 89 -0.45 -12.69 -1.37
N PHE A 90 0.88 -12.60 -1.26
CA PHE A 90 1.76 -12.00 -2.28
C PHE A 90 1.87 -12.80 -3.59
N THR A 91 1.46 -14.09 -3.57
CA THR A 91 1.32 -14.93 -4.76
C THR A 91 -0.15 -15.10 -5.17
N GLY A 92 -1.07 -14.41 -4.49
CA GLY A 92 -2.51 -14.52 -4.67
C GLY A 92 -2.99 -13.83 -5.94
N GLN A 93 -4.31 -13.75 -6.12
CA GLN A 93 -4.90 -13.17 -7.32
C GLN A 93 -4.45 -11.71 -7.50
N LEU A 94 -3.92 -11.39 -8.69
CA LEU A 94 -3.65 -10.02 -9.11
C LEU A 94 -4.97 -9.26 -9.24
N ILE A 95 -5.07 -8.15 -8.52
CA ILE A 95 -6.24 -7.25 -8.57
C ILE A 95 -5.93 -6.06 -9.47
N ALA A 96 -4.80 -5.40 -9.25
CA ALA A 96 -4.42 -4.22 -10.00
C ALA A 96 -2.91 -4.00 -9.97
N LYS A 97 -2.46 -3.14 -10.89
CA LYS A 97 -1.11 -2.58 -10.94
C LYS A 97 -1.28 -1.07 -11.03
N VAL A 98 -0.57 -0.34 -10.18
CA VAL A 98 -0.69 1.12 -10.08
C VAL A 98 0.68 1.78 -10.10
N ASN A 99 0.76 2.92 -10.77
CA ASN A 99 1.97 3.73 -10.94
C ASN A 99 1.55 5.19 -11.17
N ASN A 100 2.50 6.07 -11.46
CA ASN A 100 2.26 7.51 -11.63
C ASN A 100 1.34 7.85 -12.82
N SER A 101 1.12 6.94 -13.77
CA SER A 101 0.12 7.17 -14.84
C SER A 101 -1.29 6.73 -14.45
N THR A 102 -1.46 6.06 -13.31
CA THR A 102 -2.78 5.68 -12.77
C THR A 102 -3.47 6.92 -12.21
N SER A 103 -4.68 7.22 -12.68
CA SER A 103 -5.41 8.37 -12.14
C SER A 103 -6.01 8.09 -10.77
N THR A 104 -6.26 9.14 -9.98
CA THR A 104 -7.01 9.02 -8.71
C THR A 104 -8.43 8.48 -8.94
N HIS A 105 -9.02 8.71 -10.11
CA HIS A 105 -10.30 8.13 -10.49
C HIS A 105 -10.22 6.61 -10.62
N ASP A 106 -9.19 6.10 -11.30
CA ASP A 106 -8.97 4.66 -11.46
C ASP A 106 -8.67 4.00 -10.11
N LEU A 107 -7.86 4.64 -9.25
CA LEU A 107 -7.65 4.19 -7.88
C LEU A 107 -8.96 4.05 -7.12
N LYS A 108 -9.87 5.03 -7.21
CA LYS A 108 -11.17 4.96 -6.55
C LYS A 108 -12.00 3.78 -7.07
N ILE A 109 -11.98 3.51 -8.37
CA ILE A 109 -12.65 2.35 -8.97
C ILE A 109 -12.06 1.04 -8.42
N ILE A 110 -10.72 0.93 -8.39
CA ILE A 110 -10.02 -0.24 -7.85
C ILE A 110 -10.44 -0.49 -6.39
N PHE A 111 -10.39 0.55 -5.54
CA PHE A 111 -10.74 0.42 -4.12
C PHE A 111 -12.20 0.08 -3.87
N ASN A 112 -13.13 0.58 -4.70
CA ASN A 112 -14.54 0.20 -4.61
C ASN A 112 -14.81 -1.28 -4.94
N GLN A 113 -13.84 -1.99 -5.52
CA GLN A 113 -13.95 -3.41 -5.89
C GLN A 113 -13.28 -4.36 -4.87
N LEU A 114 -12.59 -3.83 -3.85
CA LEU A 114 -11.89 -4.62 -2.83
C LEU A 114 -12.88 -5.25 -1.83
#